data_AF-A0A3N7FCN9-F1
#
_entry.id   AF-A0A3N7FCN9-F1
#
_cell.length_a   1.000
_cell.length_b   1.000
_cell.length_c   1.000
_cell.angle_alpha   90.00
_cell.angle_beta   90.00
_cell.angle_gamma   90.00
#
_symmetry.space_group_name_H-M   'P 1'
#
loop_
_entity.id
_entity.type
_entity.pdbx_description
1 polymer ?
#
loop_
_entity_poly.entity_id
_entity_poly.type
_entity_poly.pdbx_seq_one_letter_code
_entity_poly.pdbx_strand_id
1 'polypeptide(L)'
;MSSTQNEKSKGKHFTWSKPMSHMLLKILAEEALKGSKPSSTFKAESFVKVAIEISQKFNVQCEPNHVDNHLKTTHPNHDKYLNKKLDMYEAMIIVVGKDMATGNYIKSYVDVNLEENTEEQSISIENEGEYEETSKGKETSSSSTQKRQHRKRNRMYEDDGVEKLSKQIRDVALAIQSLSKNQLDVNALYTKVMKIEGFDEITLGEAFDHLVQNKMLAKAFMTKNANLRKIWVKNFVNQGLLAKMI
;
A
#
# COMPACT_ATOMS: atom_id res chain seq x y z
N MET A 1 37.18 35.27 28.57
CA MET A 1 36.27 35.19 27.42
C MET A 1 36.74 34.04 26.56
N SER A 2 36.06 32.90 26.67
CA SER A 2 36.47 31.64 26.05
C SER A 2 36.02 31.62 24.59
N SER A 3 36.98 31.49 23.67
CA SER A 3 36.72 31.24 22.25
C SER A 3 36.24 29.80 22.08
N THR A 4 34.96 29.64 21.75
CA THR A 4 34.34 28.37 21.36
C THR A 4 34.86 27.94 19.99
N GLN A 5 35.51 26.78 19.95
CA GLN A 5 35.84 26.11 18.70
C GLN A 5 34.56 25.61 18.02
N ASN A 6 34.42 25.96 16.74
CA ASN A 6 33.35 25.50 15.86
C ASN A 6 33.73 24.13 15.31
N GLU A 7 33.30 23.07 15.99
CA GLU A 7 33.55 21.69 15.59
C GLU A 7 32.62 21.33 14.42
N LYS A 8 33.15 21.40 13.19
CA LYS A 8 32.53 20.79 12.01
C LYS A 8 32.49 19.27 12.20
N SER A 9 31.43 18.78 12.81
CA SER A 9 31.13 17.35 12.86
C SER A 9 30.87 16.85 11.43
N LYS A 10 31.78 16.03 10.91
CA LYS A 10 31.56 15.28 9.67
C LYS A 10 30.40 14.32 9.92
N GLY A 11 29.22 14.70 9.44
CA GLY A 11 27.95 14.01 9.68
C GLY A 11 28.03 12.53 9.29
N LYS A 12 27.44 11.66 10.12
CA LYS A 12 27.26 10.24 9.82
C LYS A 12 26.56 10.10 8.46
N HIS A 13 27.14 9.33 7.55
CA HIS A 13 26.55 9.06 6.23
C HIS A 13 25.15 8.44 6.41
N PHE A 14 24.14 9.05 5.81
CA PHE A 14 22.77 8.54 5.86
C PHE A 14 22.74 7.14 5.25
N THR A 15 22.33 6.14 6.05
CA THR A 15 22.37 4.74 5.65
C THR A 15 20.95 4.24 5.38
N TRP A 16 20.72 3.75 4.16
CA TRP A 16 19.43 3.25 3.74
C TRP A 16 19.19 1.82 4.19
N SER A 17 18.07 1.57 4.87
CA SER A 17 17.58 0.22 5.14
C SER A 17 16.68 -0.27 4.00
N LYS A 18 16.51 -1.59 3.88
CA LYS A 18 15.59 -2.20 2.90
C LYS A 18 14.13 -1.74 3.11
N PRO A 19 13.61 -1.66 4.34
CA PRO A 19 12.28 -1.07 4.60
C PRO A 19 12.14 0.39 4.17
N MET A 20 13.17 1.22 4.37
CA MET A 20 13.16 2.63 3.93
C MET A 20 13.13 2.73 2.40
N SER A 21 13.95 1.92 1.73
CA SER A 21 13.99 1.87 0.25
C SER A 21 12.65 1.44 -0.33
N HIS A 22 12.01 0.43 0.27
CA HIS A 22 10.69 -0.02 -0.16
C HIS A 22 9.61 1.07 0.04
N MET A 23 9.66 1.80 1.14
CA MET A 23 8.74 2.92 1.40
C MET A 23 8.92 4.07 0.44
N LEU A 24 10.17 4.46 0.14
CA LEU A 24 10.48 5.45 -0.91
C LEU A 24 9.79 5.09 -2.22
N LEU A 25 9.97 3.84 -2.69
CA LEU A 25 9.38 3.39 -3.95
C LEU A 25 7.85 3.40 -3.90
N LYS A 26 7.27 3.00 -2.76
CA LYS A 26 5.81 2.99 -2.56
C LYS A 26 5.22 4.41 -2.66
N ILE A 27 5.80 5.37 -1.94
CA ILE A 27 5.33 6.75 -1.93
C ILE A 27 5.50 7.37 -3.33
N LEU A 28 6.63 7.14 -4.00
CA LEU A 28 6.85 7.63 -5.36
C LEU A 28 5.86 7.03 -6.36
N ALA A 29 5.50 5.76 -6.24
CA ALA A 29 4.48 5.14 -7.07
C ALA A 29 3.09 5.78 -6.85
N GLU A 30 2.72 6.04 -5.60
CA GLU A 30 1.47 6.74 -5.27
C GLU A 30 1.44 8.18 -5.79
N GLU A 31 2.56 8.90 -5.71
CA GLU A 31 2.68 10.24 -6.26
C GLU A 31 2.61 10.24 -7.80
N ALA A 32 3.16 9.22 -8.47
CA ALA A 32 3.04 9.06 -9.92
C ALA A 32 1.58 8.85 -10.37
N LEU A 33 0.77 8.15 -9.58
CA LEU A 33 -0.66 7.95 -9.88
C LEU A 33 -1.47 9.25 -9.78
N LYS A 34 -1.04 10.21 -8.96
CA LYS A 34 -1.73 11.50 -8.77
C LYS A 34 -1.47 12.52 -9.89
N GLY A 35 -0.87 12.10 -11.01
CA GLY A 35 -0.60 12.99 -12.13
C GLY A 35 0.57 13.96 -11.91
N SER A 36 1.47 13.67 -10.97
CA SER A 36 2.66 14.49 -10.70
C SER A 36 3.79 14.30 -11.74
N LYS A 37 3.47 14.11 -13.04
CA LYS A 37 4.47 13.94 -14.11
C LYS A 37 4.25 14.88 -15.29
N PRO A 38 5.09 15.93 -15.43
CA PRO A 38 5.34 16.58 -16.71
C PRO A 38 6.74 16.29 -17.29
N SER A 39 7.64 15.55 -16.62
CA SER A 39 9.01 15.34 -17.14
C SER A 39 9.62 14.00 -16.75
N SER A 40 10.85 13.75 -17.21
CA SER A 40 11.64 12.53 -16.97
C SER A 40 11.95 12.23 -15.51
N THR A 41 11.57 13.10 -14.57
CA THR A 41 11.85 12.97 -13.13
C THR A 41 10.62 13.29 -12.27
N PHE A 42 10.68 12.91 -10.99
CA PHE A 42 9.66 13.30 -9.99
C PHE A 42 9.78 14.79 -9.62
N LYS A 43 8.67 15.40 -9.20
CA LYS A 43 8.67 16.77 -8.67
C LYS A 43 9.43 16.84 -7.35
N ALA A 44 10.04 17.98 -7.05
CA ALA A 44 10.75 18.21 -5.79
C ALA A 44 9.84 17.98 -4.56
N GLU A 45 8.57 18.35 -4.66
CA GLU A 45 7.54 18.11 -3.63
C GLU A 45 7.40 16.63 -3.27
N SER A 46 7.50 15.74 -4.26
CA SER A 46 7.43 14.30 -4.04
C SER A 46 8.63 13.81 -3.21
N PHE A 47 9.83 14.35 -3.43
CA PHE A 47 11.00 14.02 -2.61
C PHE A 47 10.91 14.57 -1.19
N VAL A 48 10.36 15.78 -1.01
CA VAL A 48 10.08 16.36 0.31
C VAL A 48 9.12 15.45 1.08
N LYS A 49 8.04 15.01 0.44
CA LYS A 49 7.07 14.12 1.06
C LYS A 49 7.68 12.78 1.48
N VAL A 50 8.47 12.16 0.61
CA VAL A 50 9.19 10.91 0.92
C VAL A 50 10.12 11.09 2.13
N ALA A 51 10.90 12.19 2.15
CA ALA A 51 11.84 12.46 3.24
C ALA A 51 11.12 12.65 4.59
N ILE A 52 9.98 13.36 4.60
CA ILE A 52 9.17 13.55 5.80
C ILE A 52 8.62 12.21 6.31
N GLU A 53 7.99 11.42 5.44
CA GLU A 53 7.38 10.14 5.84
C GLU A 53 8.41 9.13 6.34
N ILE A 54 9.57 9.04 5.68
CA ILE A 54 10.68 8.18 6.11
C ILE A 54 11.23 8.65 7.45
N SER A 55 11.43 9.96 7.62
CA SER A 55 11.94 10.53 8.87
C SER A 55 11.01 10.22 10.03
N GLN A 56 9.70 10.44 9.85
CA GLN A 56 8.68 10.16 10.86
C GLN A 56 8.61 8.66 11.20
N LYS A 57 8.59 7.79 10.19
CA LYS A 57 8.35 6.37 10.40
C LYS A 57 9.55 5.61 10.97
N PHE A 58 10.76 6.00 10.61
CA PHE A 58 11.99 5.35 11.07
C PHE A 58 12.73 6.13 12.15
N ASN A 59 12.22 7.31 12.53
CA ASN A 59 12.84 8.20 13.51
C ASN A 59 14.30 8.54 13.16
N VAL A 60 14.54 8.82 11.87
CA VAL A 60 15.84 9.18 11.29
C VAL A 60 15.78 10.56 10.66
N GLN A 61 16.92 11.24 10.53
CA GLN A 61 16.98 12.51 9.79
C GLN A 61 17.15 12.23 8.28
N CYS A 62 16.03 12.12 7.55
CA CYS A 62 16.03 11.99 6.09
C CYS A 62 15.70 13.34 5.45
N GLU A 63 16.53 13.76 4.50
CA GLU A 63 16.39 15.01 3.76
C GLU A 63 16.07 14.68 2.30
N PRO A 64 15.43 15.58 1.54
CA PRO A 64 15.10 15.34 0.13
C PRO A 64 16.32 14.94 -0.72
N ASN A 65 17.49 15.49 -0.41
CA ASN A 65 18.76 15.15 -1.08
C ASN A 65 19.17 13.68 -0.83
N HIS A 66 18.85 13.12 0.34
CA HIS A 66 19.11 11.70 0.62
C HIS A 66 18.26 10.81 -0.29
N VAL A 67 17.01 11.20 -0.53
CA VAL A 67 16.05 10.49 -1.41
C VAL A 67 16.52 10.49 -2.86
N ASP A 68 16.88 11.66 -3.39
CA ASP A 68 17.37 11.81 -4.77
C ASP A 68 18.67 11.02 -4.99
N ASN A 69 19.64 11.14 -4.08
CA ASN A 69 20.89 10.40 -4.16
C ASN A 69 20.69 8.88 -4.10
N HIS A 70 19.75 8.40 -3.29
CA HIS A 70 19.42 6.98 -3.21
C HIS A 70 18.83 6.46 -4.50
N LEU A 71 17.91 7.21 -5.11
CA LEU A 71 17.26 6.82 -6.36
C LEU A 71 18.29 6.70 -7.51
N LYS A 72 19.21 7.67 -7.59
CA LYS A 72 20.31 7.66 -8.58
C LYS A 72 21.27 6.49 -8.38
N THR A 73 21.56 6.10 -7.14
CA THR A 73 22.53 5.04 -6.84
C THR A 73 21.93 3.63 -6.92
N THR A 74 20.70 3.44 -6.45
CA THR A 74 20.03 2.12 -6.45
C THR A 74 19.34 1.78 -7.76
N HIS A 75 18.91 2.79 -8.51
CA HIS A 75 18.21 2.62 -9.76
C HIS A 75 18.80 3.49 -10.89
N PRO A 76 20.09 3.38 -11.21
CA PRO A 76 20.78 4.27 -12.16
C PRO A 76 20.20 4.23 -13.59
N ASN A 77 19.43 3.19 -13.93
CA ASN A 77 18.82 3.01 -15.25
C ASN A 77 17.30 3.28 -15.27
N HIS A 78 16.70 3.77 -14.18
CA HIS A 78 15.25 3.98 -14.11
C HIS A 78 14.75 4.95 -15.19
N ASP A 79 15.52 6.00 -15.50
CA ASP A 79 15.23 6.98 -16.56
C ASP A 79 14.98 6.33 -17.92
N LYS A 80 15.66 5.20 -18.22
CA LYS A 80 15.49 4.46 -19.48
C LYS A 80 14.10 3.82 -19.62
N TYR A 81 13.32 3.74 -18.54
CA TYR A 81 11.99 3.14 -18.54
C TYR A 81 10.90 4.18 -18.29
N LEU A 82 11.29 5.42 -17.98
CA LEU A 82 10.36 6.54 -17.86
C LEU A 82 10.07 7.11 -19.26
N ASN A 83 8.80 7.44 -19.51
CA ASN A 83 8.33 8.14 -20.72
C ASN A 83 8.60 7.45 -22.07
N LYS A 84 8.91 6.15 -22.09
CA LYS A 84 8.87 5.38 -23.34
C LYS A 84 7.42 5.12 -23.73
N LYS A 85 7.03 5.51 -24.94
CA LYS A 85 5.79 5.02 -25.55
C LYS A 85 5.85 3.49 -25.51
N LEU A 86 4.82 2.85 -24.95
CA LEU A 86 4.67 1.42 -25.12
C LEU A 86 4.46 1.17 -26.62
N ASP A 87 5.29 0.29 -27.18
CA ASP A 87 5.03 -0.24 -28.51
C ASP A 87 3.61 -0.80 -28.50
N MET A 88 2.78 -0.38 -29.47
CA MET A 88 1.35 -0.69 -29.58
C MET A 88 0.40 0.10 -28.67
N TYR A 89 0.83 1.13 -27.94
CA TYR A 89 -0.10 2.00 -27.20
C TYR A 89 -1.12 2.68 -28.13
N GLU A 90 -0.68 3.14 -29.30
CA GLU A 90 -1.57 3.70 -30.33
C GLU A 90 -2.55 2.64 -30.86
N ALA A 91 -2.08 1.42 -31.11
CA ALA A 91 -2.95 0.30 -31.50
C ALA A 91 -3.95 -0.07 -30.39
N MET A 92 -3.56 0.00 -29.12
CA MET A 92 -4.44 -0.23 -27.97
C MET A 92 -5.49 0.87 -27.81
N ILE A 93 -5.14 2.14 -28.05
CA ILE A 93 -6.11 3.24 -28.12
C ILE A 93 -7.15 2.98 -29.21
N ILE A 94 -6.72 2.47 -30.36
CA ILE A 94 -7.61 2.19 -31.50
C ILE A 94 -8.53 0.99 -31.20
N VAL A 95 -7.97 -0.13 -30.72
CA VAL A 95 -8.71 -1.39 -30.52
C VAL A 95 -9.65 -1.33 -29.32
N VAL A 96 -9.20 -0.73 -28.21
CA VAL A 96 -9.92 -0.73 -26.95
C VAL A 96 -10.71 0.57 -26.75
N GLY A 97 -10.42 1.61 -27.53
CA GLY A 97 -10.95 2.95 -27.35
C GLY A 97 -10.15 3.75 -26.32
N LYS A 98 -10.04 5.06 -26.55
CA LYS A 98 -9.25 6.01 -25.74
C LYS A 98 -9.60 5.96 -24.24
N ASP A 99 -10.84 5.61 -23.93
CA ASP A 99 -11.40 5.55 -22.58
C ASP A 99 -11.03 4.27 -21.81
N MET A 100 -10.71 3.17 -22.51
CA MET A 100 -10.31 1.90 -21.88
C MET A 100 -8.80 1.66 -21.91
N ALA A 101 -8.06 2.31 -22.80
CA ALA A 101 -6.58 2.30 -22.81
C ALA A 101 -5.97 3.04 -21.61
N THR A 102 -6.78 3.83 -20.89
CA THR A 102 -6.36 4.62 -19.74
C THR A 102 -7.03 4.06 -18.48
N GLY A 103 -6.27 3.33 -17.66
CA GLY A 103 -6.79 2.82 -16.39
C GLY A 103 -7.23 3.95 -15.46
N ASN A 104 -8.54 4.14 -15.32
CA ASN A 104 -9.26 4.76 -14.18
C ASN A 104 -8.50 5.79 -13.32
N TYR A 105 -8.39 7.05 -13.78
CA TYR A 105 -8.65 8.24 -12.94
C TYR A 105 -8.99 9.45 -13.85
N ILE A 106 -10.22 9.51 -14.34
CA ILE A 106 -10.79 10.66 -15.07
C ILE A 106 -11.48 11.62 -14.09
N LYS A 107 -11.02 12.87 -14.01
CA LYS A 107 -11.77 14.15 -14.18
C LYS A 107 -10.78 15.33 -14.04
N SER A 108 -10.82 16.41 -14.82
CA SER A 108 -11.93 16.98 -15.59
C SER A 108 -11.51 17.49 -16.96
N TYR A 109 -12.47 17.42 -17.87
CA TYR A 109 -12.58 18.27 -19.05
C TYR A 109 -12.52 19.75 -18.63
N VAL A 110 -11.47 20.45 -19.05
CA VAL A 110 -11.54 21.88 -19.35
C VAL A 110 -11.39 21.99 -20.86
N ASP A 111 -12.50 22.39 -21.45
CA ASP A 111 -12.78 22.87 -22.79
C ASP A 111 -12.23 22.11 -24.01
N VAL A 112 -13.21 21.48 -24.68
CA VAL A 112 -13.32 21.55 -26.14
C VAL A 112 -13.13 23.01 -26.54
N ASN A 113 -12.04 23.33 -27.24
CA ASN A 113 -12.20 24.21 -28.39
C ASN A 113 -11.75 23.44 -29.63
N LEU A 114 -12.77 23.15 -30.44
CA LEU A 114 -12.70 22.62 -31.78
C LEU A 114 -12.13 23.74 -32.67
N GLU A 115 -10.88 23.59 -33.10
CA GLU A 115 -10.44 24.18 -34.37
C GLU A 115 -9.83 23.06 -35.21
N GLU A 116 -10.70 22.53 -36.04
CA GLU A 116 -10.44 21.89 -37.33
C GLU A 116 -9.38 22.68 -38.09
N ASN A 117 -8.28 22.02 -38.46
CA ASN A 117 -7.48 22.27 -39.68
C ASN A 117 -6.21 21.42 -39.64
N THR A 118 -6.16 20.32 -40.38
CA THR A 118 -5.03 20.07 -41.29
C THR A 118 -5.45 19.05 -42.35
N GLU A 119 -5.75 19.59 -43.52
CA GLU A 119 -5.41 19.12 -44.86
C GLU A 119 -5.19 17.62 -45.07
N GLU A 120 -6.10 17.08 -45.87
CA GLU A 120 -6.05 15.83 -46.61
C GLU A 120 -4.68 15.60 -47.26
N GLN A 121 -4.06 14.45 -46.99
CA GLN A 121 -3.23 13.78 -47.98
C GLN A 121 -3.84 12.42 -48.28
N SER A 122 -4.44 12.38 -49.47
CA SER A 122 -4.93 11.21 -50.17
C SER A 122 -3.78 10.25 -50.48
N ILE A 123 -3.92 9.00 -50.03
CA ILE A 123 -3.26 7.86 -50.67
C ILE A 123 -4.34 6.83 -50.93
N SER A 124 -4.77 6.76 -52.19
CA SER A 124 -5.69 5.76 -52.72
C SER A 124 -5.08 4.37 -52.51
N ILE A 125 -5.79 3.50 -51.80
CA ILE A 125 -5.55 2.06 -51.84
C ILE A 125 -6.83 1.45 -52.39
N GLU A 126 -6.78 1.16 -53.69
CA GLU A 126 -7.81 0.40 -54.39
C GLU A 126 -7.90 -1.00 -53.77
N ASN A 127 -9.12 -1.35 -53.39
CA ASN A 127 -9.51 -2.65 -52.90
C ASN A 127 -10.21 -3.36 -54.06
N GLU A 128 -9.56 -4.32 -54.70
CA GLU A 128 -10.23 -5.25 -55.62
C GLU A 128 -9.69 -6.67 -55.40
N GLY A 129 -10.61 -7.63 -55.35
CA GLY A 129 -10.40 -8.96 -54.79
C GLY A 129 -9.70 -10.01 -55.67
N GLU A 130 -9.34 -11.09 -54.98
CA GLU A 130 -9.59 -12.51 -55.32
C GLU A 130 -8.95 -13.15 -56.58
N TYR A 131 -8.22 -14.27 -56.34
CA TYR A 131 -7.87 -15.45 -57.18
C TYR A 131 -7.08 -15.22 -58.50
N GLU A 132 -6.16 -16.06 -58.99
CA GLU A 132 -5.56 -17.36 -58.65
C GLU A 132 -4.25 -17.52 -59.46
N GLU A 133 -3.45 -18.49 -59.01
CA GLU A 133 -2.62 -19.43 -59.76
C GLU A 133 -1.94 -18.99 -61.08
N THR A 134 -0.62 -18.97 -61.08
CA THR A 134 0.19 -19.83 -61.97
C THR A 134 1.68 -19.65 -61.69
N SER A 135 2.39 -20.75 -61.40
CA SER A 135 3.69 -21.10 -62.02
C SER A 135 4.24 -22.42 -61.47
N LYS A 136 3.77 -23.50 -62.09
CA LYS A 136 4.47 -24.70 -62.56
C LYS A 136 5.94 -24.91 -62.10
N GLY A 137 6.14 -25.93 -61.28
CA GLY A 137 7.43 -26.57 -61.01
C GLY A 137 7.24 -27.96 -60.36
N LYS A 138 7.26 -29.00 -61.20
CA LYS A 138 7.29 -30.45 -60.87
C LYS A 138 8.77 -30.87 -61.03
N GLU A 139 9.44 -31.76 -60.30
CA GLU A 139 9.12 -33.01 -59.61
C GLU A 139 10.14 -33.19 -58.44
N THR A 140 9.91 -33.90 -57.34
CA THR A 140 10.10 -35.36 -57.24
C THR A 140 9.78 -35.83 -55.79
N SER A 141 9.01 -36.90 -55.72
CA SER A 141 9.11 -38.04 -54.80
C SER A 141 9.21 -37.85 -53.27
N SER A 142 8.08 -38.15 -52.64
CA SER A 142 7.88 -39.24 -51.66
C SER A 142 8.16 -39.03 -50.16
N SER A 143 7.11 -39.40 -49.40
CA SER A 143 7.13 -40.03 -48.08
C SER A 143 7.33 -39.16 -46.84
N SER A 144 6.22 -38.68 -46.28
CA SER A 144 5.68 -39.16 -44.99
C SER A 144 4.78 -38.08 -44.38
N THR A 145 3.49 -38.40 -44.25
CA THR A 145 2.55 -37.58 -43.51
C THR A 145 2.86 -37.69 -42.01
N GLN A 146 3.59 -36.73 -41.47
CA GLN A 146 3.53 -36.44 -40.03
C GLN A 146 2.82 -35.11 -39.82
N LYS A 147 1.49 -35.19 -39.72
CA LYS A 147 0.69 -34.13 -39.11
C LYS A 147 1.29 -33.86 -37.73
N ARG A 148 1.89 -32.68 -37.55
CA ARG A 148 2.25 -32.15 -36.24
C ARG A 148 0.96 -32.04 -35.43
N GLN A 149 0.70 -33.04 -34.59
CA GLN A 149 -0.39 -32.98 -33.64
C GLN A 149 -0.05 -31.86 -32.64
N HIS A 150 -0.83 -30.78 -32.68
CA HIS A 150 -0.92 -29.86 -31.55
C HIS A 150 -1.41 -30.69 -30.35
N ARG A 151 -0.49 -31.09 -29.48
CA ARG A 151 -0.83 -31.69 -28.20
C ARG A 151 -1.60 -30.65 -27.39
N LYS A 152 -2.93 -30.75 -27.38
CA LYS A 152 -3.77 -30.13 -26.33
C LYS A 152 -3.20 -30.61 -25.00
N ARG A 153 -2.54 -29.71 -24.26
CA ARG A 153 -2.28 -29.94 -22.84
C ARG A 153 -3.66 -30.00 -22.18
N ASN A 154 -4.14 -31.21 -21.91
CA ASN A 154 -5.17 -31.39 -20.91
C ASN A 154 -4.51 -31.07 -19.57
N ARG A 155 -4.55 -29.80 -19.16
CA ARG A 155 -4.20 -29.39 -17.81
C ARG A 155 -5.47 -29.65 -17.00
N MET A 156 -5.52 -30.82 -16.38
CA MET A 156 -6.45 -31.07 -15.28
C MET A 156 -6.09 -30.03 -14.21
N TYR A 157 -6.99 -29.06 -14.00
CA TYR A 157 -6.83 -28.09 -12.92
C TYR A 157 -7.22 -28.82 -11.63
N GLU A 158 -6.23 -29.19 -10.82
CA GLU A 158 -6.52 -29.38 -9.40
C GLU A 158 -6.65 -27.97 -8.82
N ASP A 159 -7.90 -27.60 -8.50
CA ASP A 159 -8.34 -26.34 -7.91
C ASP A 159 -7.89 -26.18 -6.43
N ASP A 160 -6.81 -26.85 -6.04
CA ASP A 160 -6.26 -26.83 -4.67
C ASP A 160 -5.79 -25.43 -4.27
N GLY A 161 -5.36 -24.62 -5.25
CA GLY A 161 -4.88 -23.26 -4.99
C GLY A 161 -5.96 -22.32 -4.45
N VAL A 162 -7.19 -22.41 -4.98
CA VAL A 162 -8.30 -21.54 -4.58
C VAL A 162 -8.86 -21.98 -3.24
N GLU A 163 -8.99 -23.30 -3.01
CA GLU A 163 -9.44 -23.84 -1.73
C GLU A 163 -8.46 -23.51 -0.59
N LYS A 164 -7.16 -23.65 -0.85
CA LYS A 164 -6.11 -23.27 0.12
C LYS A 164 -6.13 -21.77 0.43
N LEU A 165 -6.31 -20.92 -0.58
CA LEU A 165 -6.43 -19.47 -0.39
C LEU A 165 -7.69 -19.11 0.42
N SER A 166 -8.83 -19.74 0.11
CA SER A 166 -10.09 -19.60 0.85
C SER A 166 -9.91 -19.89 2.34
N LYS A 167 -9.22 -20.98 2.68
CA LYS A 167 -8.92 -21.35 4.06
C LYS A 167 -8.04 -20.30 4.75
N GLN A 168 -6.98 -19.84 4.09
CA GLN A 168 -6.10 -18.79 4.64
C GLN A 168 -6.83 -17.47 4.87
N ILE A 169 -7.70 -17.05 3.95
CA ILE A 169 -8.52 -15.84 4.10
C ILE A 169 -9.48 -15.98 5.29
N ARG A 170 -10.09 -17.16 5.45
CA ARG A 170 -10.95 -17.45 6.61
C ARG A 170 -10.16 -17.35 7.92
N ASP A 171 -8.96 -17.92 7.98
CA ASP A 171 -8.12 -17.87 9.18
C ASP A 171 -7.72 -16.43 9.53
N VAL A 172 -7.37 -15.61 8.51
CA VAL A 172 -7.09 -14.18 8.69
C VAL A 172 -8.33 -13.43 9.18
N ALA A 173 -9.50 -13.69 8.60
CA ALA A 173 -10.75 -13.06 9.03
C ALA A 173 -11.10 -13.40 10.49
N LEU A 174 -10.95 -14.67 10.89
CA LEU A 174 -11.15 -15.10 12.28
C LEU A 174 -10.15 -14.44 13.23
N ALA A 175 -8.87 -14.34 12.85
CA ALA A 175 -7.86 -13.64 13.64
C ALA A 175 -8.21 -12.16 13.83
N ILE A 176 -8.62 -11.45 12.78
CA ILE A 176 -9.06 -10.05 12.85
C ILE A 176 -10.30 -9.89 13.74
N GLN A 177 -11.30 -10.78 13.61
CA GLN A 177 -12.49 -10.74 14.45
C GLN A 177 -12.18 -11.05 15.93
N SER A 178 -11.21 -11.93 16.19
CA SER A 178 -10.75 -12.20 17.54
C SER A 178 -10.01 -11.00 18.14
N LEU A 179 -9.25 -10.27 17.34
CA LEU A 179 -8.55 -9.05 17.76
C LEU A 179 -9.54 -7.94 18.11
N SER A 180 -10.62 -7.79 17.35
CA SER A 180 -11.67 -6.81 17.63
C SER A 180 -12.49 -7.16 18.87
N LYS A 181 -12.89 -8.43 19.05
CA LYS A 181 -13.57 -8.92 20.26
C LYS A 181 -12.71 -8.77 21.52
N ASN A 182 -11.39 -8.75 21.37
CA ASN A 182 -10.44 -8.56 22.47
C ASN A 182 -10.13 -7.09 22.79
N GLN A 183 -10.78 -6.13 22.13
CA GLN A 183 -10.69 -4.73 22.50
C GLN A 183 -11.46 -4.47 23.79
N LEU A 184 -10.87 -3.69 24.68
CA LEU A 184 -11.52 -3.31 25.92
C LEU A 184 -12.40 -2.11 25.62
N ASP A 185 -13.70 -2.22 25.87
CA ASP A 185 -14.60 -1.08 25.82
C ASP A 185 -14.38 -0.21 27.07
N VAL A 186 -13.60 0.84 26.91
CA VAL A 186 -13.24 1.79 27.96
C VAL A 186 -14.47 2.56 28.47
N ASN A 187 -15.43 2.87 27.59
CA ASN A 187 -16.63 3.61 27.96
C ASN A 187 -17.58 2.74 28.79
N ALA A 188 -17.76 1.48 28.39
CA ALA A 188 -18.51 0.51 29.17
C ALA A 188 -17.84 0.27 30.53
N LEU A 189 -16.51 0.19 30.57
CA LEU A 189 -15.76 0.06 31.83
C LEU A 189 -16.01 1.26 32.75
N TYR A 190 -15.86 2.48 32.24
CA TYR A 190 -16.08 3.72 32.99
C TYR A 190 -17.49 3.73 33.61
N THR A 191 -18.50 3.42 32.79
CA THR A 191 -19.90 3.35 33.25
C THR A 191 -20.09 2.31 34.35
N LYS A 192 -19.37 1.18 34.32
CA LYS A 192 -19.46 0.16 35.37
C LYS A 192 -18.72 0.53 36.65
N VAL A 193 -17.59 1.22 36.55
CA VAL A 193 -16.81 1.69 37.71
C VAL A 193 -17.58 2.79 38.45
N MET A 194 -18.11 3.79 37.72
CA MET A 194 -18.83 4.92 38.32
C MET A 194 -20.18 4.54 38.94
N LYS A 195 -20.74 3.37 38.58
CA LYS A 195 -21.97 2.84 39.20
C LYS A 195 -21.74 2.15 40.55
N ILE A 196 -20.49 2.04 41.02
CA ILE A 196 -20.20 1.36 42.29
C ILE A 196 -20.50 2.31 43.45
N GLU A 197 -21.53 1.97 44.22
CA GLU A 197 -21.92 2.75 45.38
C GLU A 197 -21.00 2.50 46.60
N GLY A 198 -20.74 3.56 47.35
CA GLY A 198 -20.00 3.52 48.62
C GLY A 198 -18.52 3.90 48.53
N PHE A 199 -18.09 4.49 47.42
CA PHE A 199 -16.78 5.10 47.23
C PHE A 199 -16.93 6.51 46.66
N ASP A 200 -16.00 7.39 46.97
CA ASP A 200 -15.92 8.72 46.39
C ASP A 200 -15.47 8.66 44.91
N GLU A 201 -15.83 9.68 44.15
CA GLU A 201 -15.56 9.74 42.71
C GLU A 201 -14.07 9.78 42.39
N ILE A 202 -13.25 10.35 43.28
CA ILE A 202 -11.79 10.42 43.11
C ILE A 202 -11.20 9.02 43.20
N THR A 203 -11.56 8.25 44.23
CA THR A 203 -11.17 6.84 44.40
C THR A 203 -11.60 5.98 43.21
N LEU A 204 -12.84 6.17 42.72
CA LEU A 204 -13.33 5.45 41.55
C LEU A 204 -12.58 5.85 40.27
N GLY A 205 -12.17 7.11 40.15
CA GLY A 205 -11.30 7.61 39.09
C GLY A 205 -9.94 6.94 39.09
N GLU A 206 -9.25 6.92 40.23
CA GLU A 206 -7.94 6.26 40.37
C GLU A 206 -8.02 4.75 40.06
N ALA A 207 -9.09 4.09 40.53
CA ALA A 207 -9.35 2.69 40.24
C ALA A 207 -9.57 2.45 38.74
N PHE A 208 -10.31 3.34 38.07
CA PHE A 208 -10.51 3.29 36.63
C PHE A 208 -9.20 3.46 35.87
N ASP A 209 -8.38 4.44 36.22
CA ASP A 209 -7.08 4.69 35.58
C ASP A 209 -6.16 3.47 35.71
N HIS A 210 -6.12 2.84 36.89
CA HIS A 210 -5.35 1.62 37.12
C HIS A 210 -5.87 0.44 36.27
N LEU A 211 -7.20 0.31 36.11
CA LEU A 211 -7.79 -0.70 35.24
C LEU A 211 -7.44 -0.44 33.77
N VAL A 212 -7.47 0.82 33.31
CA VAL A 212 -7.11 1.19 31.93
C VAL A 212 -5.63 0.90 31.65
N GLN A 213 -4.74 1.18 32.60
CA GLN A 213 -3.32 0.84 32.51
C GLN A 213 -3.08 -0.67 32.37
N ASN A 214 -3.92 -1.50 33.02
CA ASN A 214 -3.83 -2.95 32.94
C ASN A 214 -5.07 -3.58 32.29
N LYS A 215 -5.01 -3.70 30.95
CA LYS A 215 -6.07 -4.27 30.12
C LYS A 215 -6.59 -5.64 30.60
N MET A 216 -5.72 -6.51 31.13
CA MET A 216 -6.15 -7.83 31.63
C MET A 216 -6.96 -7.72 32.92
N LEU A 217 -6.56 -6.84 33.85
CA LEU A 217 -7.34 -6.55 35.05
C LEU A 217 -8.68 -5.93 34.71
N ALA A 218 -8.73 -4.96 33.79
CA ALA A 218 -9.98 -4.38 33.31
C ALA A 218 -10.93 -5.42 32.70
N LYS A 219 -10.42 -6.34 31.89
CA LYS A 219 -11.23 -7.46 31.37
C LYS A 219 -11.77 -8.34 32.50
N ALA A 220 -10.92 -8.75 33.43
CA ALA A 220 -11.33 -9.57 34.58
C ALA A 220 -12.31 -8.83 35.51
N PHE A 221 -12.24 -7.51 35.58
CA PHE A 221 -13.19 -6.68 36.31
C PHE A 221 -14.57 -6.62 35.62
N MET A 222 -14.59 -6.54 34.28
CA MET A 222 -15.84 -6.53 33.52
C MET A 222 -16.61 -7.85 33.61
N THR A 223 -15.93 -8.99 33.76
CA THR A 223 -16.59 -10.29 33.95
C THR A 223 -17.16 -10.49 35.35
N LYS A 224 -16.71 -9.72 36.35
CA LYS A 224 -17.24 -9.77 37.72
C LYS A 224 -18.65 -9.17 37.81
N ASN A 225 -19.46 -9.71 38.73
CA ASN A 225 -20.75 -9.10 39.10
C ASN A 225 -20.55 -7.85 39.98
N ALA A 226 -21.63 -7.13 40.29
CA ALA A 226 -21.56 -5.87 41.04
C ALA A 226 -20.87 -6.01 42.42
N ASN A 227 -21.17 -7.08 43.16
CA ASN A 227 -20.59 -7.33 44.48
C ASN A 227 -19.08 -7.54 44.42
N LEU A 228 -18.62 -8.36 43.46
CA LEU A 228 -17.20 -8.64 43.27
C LEU A 228 -16.43 -7.41 42.77
N ARG A 229 -17.05 -6.54 41.97
CA ARG A 229 -16.46 -5.26 41.58
C ARG A 229 -16.30 -4.34 42.78
N LYS A 230 -17.30 -4.27 43.66
CA LYS A 230 -17.23 -3.49 44.91
C LYS A 230 -16.10 -3.97 45.83
N ILE A 231 -15.97 -5.29 45.99
CA ILE A 231 -14.87 -5.91 46.77
C ILE A 231 -13.52 -5.60 46.13
N TRP A 232 -13.43 -5.64 44.80
CA TRP A 232 -12.19 -5.32 44.09
C TRP A 232 -11.74 -3.88 44.36
N VAL A 233 -12.64 -2.89 44.26
CA VAL A 233 -12.33 -1.48 44.58
C VAL A 233 -11.91 -1.33 46.04
N LYS A 234 -12.59 -2.00 46.98
CA LYS A 234 -12.19 -2.00 48.40
C LYS A 234 -10.76 -2.48 48.60
N ASN A 235 -10.37 -3.57 47.93
CA ASN A 235 -9.02 -4.12 48.03
C ASN A 235 -7.98 -3.19 47.39
N PHE A 236 -8.32 -2.56 46.26
CA PHE A 236 -7.46 -1.58 45.59
C PHE A 236 -7.14 -0.40 46.52
N VAL A 237 -8.15 0.17 47.20
CA VAL A 237 -7.96 1.25 48.18
C VAL A 237 -7.06 0.81 49.33
N ASN A 238 -7.30 -0.39 49.88
CA ASN A 238 -6.49 -0.91 50.97
C ASN A 238 -5.02 -1.12 50.56
N GLN A 239 -4.76 -1.55 49.33
CA GLN A 239 -3.39 -1.68 48.80
C GLN A 239 -2.70 -0.31 48.66
N GLY A 240 -3.42 0.71 48.17
CA GLY A 240 -2.92 2.07 48.07
C GLY A 240 -2.64 2.71 49.43
N LEU A 241 -3.46 2.42 50.45
CA LEU A 241 -3.25 2.86 51.83
C LEU A 241 -2.03 2.18 52.47
N LEU A 242 -1.85 0.87 52.24
CA LEU A 242 -0.69 0.12 52.74
C LEU A 242 0.63 0.64 52.13
N ALA A 243 0.62 1.01 50.84
CA ALA A 243 1.80 1.57 50.17
C ALA A 243 2.19 2.98 50.65
N LYS A 244 1.27 3.72 51.27
CA LYS A 244 1.51 5.06 51.85
C LYS A 244 1.98 5.02 53.32
N MET A 245 1.91 3.86 53.98
CA MET A 245 2.29 3.68 55.39
C MET A 245 3.71 3.16 55.60
N ILE A 246 4.45 2.87 54.53
CA ILE A 246 5.86 2.45 54.54
C ILE A 246 6.71 3.61 54.02
#